data_AF-A0A7J7ZY05-F1
#
_entry.id   AF-A0A7J7ZY05-F1
#
_cell.length_a   1.000
_cell.length_b   1.000
_cell.length_c   1.000
_cell.angle_alpha   90.00
_cell.angle_beta   90.00
_cell.angle_gamma   90.00
#
_symmetry.space_group_name_H-M   'P 1'
#
loop_
_entity.id
_entity.type
_entity.pdbx_description
1 polymer ?
#
loop_
_entity_poly.entity_id
_entity_poly.type
_entity_poly.pdbx_seq_one_letter_code
_entity_poly.pdbx_strand_id
1 'polypeptide(L)'
;MLGEGLEEVMLGEGLEEVMVGEGLEEVMVGEGLEEVMVGEGLEEVMVGEGLEEVMLGEGLEEVMVGEGLEEVMVGEGLEEVMLGEGLEEVMVGEGLMEVMVGEGLEEVMLGEGLEEVMLGEGLEAL
;
A
#
# COMPACT_ATOMS: atom_id res chain seq x y z
N MET A 1 0.75 14.55 9.66
CA MET A 1 0.34 14.19 11.03
C MET A 1 -1.16 14.40 11.19
N LEU A 2 -1.94 13.34 10.96
CA LEU A 2 -3.34 13.24 11.37
C LEU A 2 -3.54 11.86 12.01
N GLY A 3 -3.94 11.83 13.28
CA GLY A 3 -3.98 10.64 14.15
C GLY A 3 -5.37 10.36 14.75
N GLU A 4 -5.39 9.68 15.91
CA GLU A 4 -6.55 8.98 16.51
C GLU A 4 -7.95 9.61 16.28
N GLY A 5 -8.83 8.83 15.64
CA GLY A 5 -10.28 8.98 15.65
C GLY A 5 -10.90 9.79 14.49
N LEU A 6 -10.20 9.96 13.37
CA LEU A 6 -10.81 10.45 12.13
C LEU A 6 -11.57 9.32 11.44
N GLU A 7 -12.74 9.62 10.88
CA GLU A 7 -13.49 8.63 10.08
C GLU A 7 -12.88 8.54 8.66
N GLU A 8 -12.38 9.65 8.08
CA GLU A 8 -11.92 9.67 6.68
C GLU A 8 -10.77 10.69 6.47
N VAL A 9 -9.75 10.34 5.69
CA VAL A 9 -8.70 11.26 5.22
C VAL A 9 -8.63 11.27 3.71
N MET A 10 -8.78 12.44 3.07
CA MET A 10 -8.53 12.63 1.63
C MET A 10 -7.41 13.66 1.41
N LEU A 11 -6.36 13.27 0.69
CA LEU A 11 -5.24 14.13 0.32
C LEU A 11 -5.03 14.11 -1.20
N GLY A 12 -4.42 15.16 -1.75
CA GLY A 12 -4.24 15.32 -3.20
C GLY A 12 -3.10 16.28 -3.54
N GLU A 13 -3.04 16.69 -4.80
CA GLU A 13 -1.83 17.18 -5.48
C GLU A 13 -0.97 18.22 -4.75
N GLY A 14 0.36 18.02 -4.86
CA GLY A 14 1.39 19.02 -4.58
C GLY A 14 1.91 19.04 -3.15
N LEU A 15 1.75 17.95 -2.39
CA LEU A 15 2.45 17.74 -1.13
C LEU A 15 3.74 16.96 -1.42
N GLU A 16 4.81 17.25 -0.70
CA GLU A 16 6.06 16.47 -0.84
C GLU A 16 5.95 15.16 -0.04
N GLU A 17 5.42 15.24 1.19
CA GLU A 17 5.34 14.12 2.13
C GLU A 17 3.98 14.09 2.83
N VAL A 18 3.39 12.90 2.97
CA VAL A 18 2.16 12.64 3.73
C VAL A 18 2.39 11.60 4.80
N MET A 19 1.94 11.89 6.03
CA MET A 19 1.94 10.92 7.13
C MET A 19 0.58 10.87 7.81
N VAL A 20 -0.04 9.70 7.74
CA VAL A 20 -1.33 9.36 8.35
C VAL A 20 -1.11 8.38 9.50
N GLY A 21 -1.76 8.62 10.65
CA GLY A 21 -1.59 7.86 11.88
C GLY A 21 -2.71 6.86 12.16
N GLU A 22 -2.72 6.34 13.38
CA GLU A 22 -3.53 5.19 13.79
C GLU A 22 -5.03 5.44 13.91
N GLY A 23 -5.82 4.38 13.71
CA GLY A 23 -7.22 4.27 14.14
C GLY A 23 -8.21 5.13 13.36
N LEU A 24 -8.08 5.14 12.02
CA LEU A 24 -9.03 5.76 11.09
C LEU A 24 -9.84 4.68 10.37
N GLU A 25 -11.05 4.99 9.92
CA GLU A 25 -11.82 4.05 9.08
C GLU A 25 -11.24 4.06 7.65
N GLU A 26 -11.11 5.24 7.01
CA GLU A 26 -10.68 5.33 5.60
C GLU A 26 -9.57 6.37 5.36
N VAL A 27 -8.60 6.03 4.49
CA VAL A 27 -7.55 6.94 4.00
C VAL A 27 -7.44 6.87 2.48
N MET A 28 -7.57 8.01 1.82
CA MET A 28 -7.35 8.18 0.39
C MET A 28 -6.26 9.23 0.13
N VAL A 29 -5.23 8.83 -0.59
CA VAL A 29 -4.13 9.69 -0.99
C VAL A 29 -4.08 9.80 -2.51
N GLY A 30 -4.12 11.02 -3.04
CA GLY A 30 -4.12 11.29 -4.48
C GLY A 30 -2.72 11.43 -5.11
N GLU A 31 -2.71 11.91 -6.35
CA GLU A 31 -1.52 11.99 -7.21
C GLU A 31 -0.51 13.09 -6.80
N GLY A 32 0.72 12.96 -7.29
CA GLY A 32 1.72 14.04 -7.29
C GLY A 32 2.38 14.30 -5.95
N LEU A 33 2.55 13.24 -5.15
CA LEU A 33 3.36 13.24 -3.94
C LEU A 33 4.70 12.54 -4.18
N GLU A 34 5.73 12.88 -3.42
CA GLU A 34 6.98 12.13 -3.45
C GLU A 34 6.87 10.92 -2.51
N GLU A 35 6.43 11.13 -1.26
CA GLU A 35 6.43 10.09 -0.22
C GLU A 35 5.10 10.01 0.56
N VAL A 36 4.60 8.79 0.82
CA VAL A 36 3.42 8.51 1.63
C VAL A 36 3.71 7.47 2.70
N MET A 37 3.45 7.82 3.97
CA MET A 37 3.45 6.91 5.12
C MET A 37 2.06 6.79 5.73
N VAL A 38 1.58 5.57 5.85
CA VAL A 38 0.33 5.23 6.53
C VAL A 38 0.62 4.38 7.75
N GLY A 39 0.03 4.75 8.89
CA GLY A 39 0.20 4.07 10.17
C GLY A 39 -0.60 2.78 10.29
N GLU A 40 -0.90 2.38 11.52
CA GLU A 40 -1.48 1.06 11.84
C GLU A 40 -3.01 1.11 12.08
N GLY A 41 -3.67 -0.04 11.94
CA GLY A 41 -5.03 -0.26 12.45
C GLY A 41 -6.12 0.56 11.74
N LEU A 42 -6.07 0.60 10.41
CA LEU A 42 -7.07 1.25 9.56
C LEU A 42 -7.96 0.20 8.88
N GLU A 43 -9.21 0.54 8.58
CA GLU A 43 -10.08 -0.38 7.84
C GLU A 43 -9.76 -0.34 6.34
N GLU A 44 -9.70 0.84 5.72
CA GLU A 44 -9.48 0.98 4.27
C GLU A 44 -8.40 2.03 3.94
N VAL A 45 -7.46 1.67 3.07
CA VAL A 45 -6.42 2.57 2.55
C VAL A 45 -6.35 2.51 1.02
N MET A 46 -6.56 3.65 0.38
CA MET A 46 -6.40 3.87 -1.05
C MET A 46 -5.24 4.84 -1.31
N VAL A 47 -4.23 4.39 -2.04
CA VAL A 47 -3.11 5.22 -2.51
C VAL A 47 -3.19 5.38 -4.02
N GLY A 48 -3.07 6.61 -4.49
CA GLY A 48 -3.18 6.97 -5.91
C GLY A 48 -1.92 6.66 -6.71
N GLU A 49 -1.80 7.32 -7.87
CA GLU A 49 -0.79 7.03 -8.88
C GLU A 49 0.42 7.98 -8.82
N GLY A 50 1.55 7.53 -9.37
CA GLY A 50 2.70 8.38 -9.70
C GLY A 50 3.46 8.94 -8.50
N LEU A 51 3.57 8.16 -7.42
CA LEU A 51 4.38 8.48 -6.23
C LEU A 51 5.75 7.80 -6.33
N GLU A 52 6.77 8.36 -5.68
CA GLU A 52 8.09 7.73 -5.63
C GLU A 52 8.10 6.61 -4.57
N GLU A 53 7.64 6.89 -3.34
CA GLU A 53 7.71 5.93 -2.22
C GLU A 53 6.38 5.85 -1.44
N VAL A 54 5.93 4.62 -1.17
CA VAL A 54 4.76 4.33 -0.33
C VAL A 54 5.11 3.31 0.76
N MET A 55 4.89 3.69 2.01
CA MET A 55 5.03 2.84 3.19
C MET A 55 3.68 2.69 3.89
N LEU A 56 3.20 1.45 3.99
CA LEU A 56 1.96 1.09 4.67
C LEU A 56 2.27 0.29 5.94
N GLY A 57 1.66 0.69 7.05
CA GLY A 57 1.86 0.08 8.36
C GLY A 57 1.16 -1.27 8.54
N GLU A 58 1.04 -1.68 9.80
CA GLU A 58 0.50 -2.99 10.20
C GLU A 58 -1.01 -2.97 10.45
N GLY A 59 -1.64 -4.13 10.35
CA GLY A 59 -3.02 -4.35 10.80
C GLY A 59 -4.08 -3.53 10.05
N LEU A 60 -3.88 -3.33 8.74
CA LEU A 60 -4.89 -2.74 7.85
C LEU A 60 -5.83 -3.84 7.34
N GLU A 61 -7.15 -3.57 7.24
CA GLU A 61 -8.07 -4.59 6.69
C GLU A 61 -7.97 -4.65 5.16
N GLU A 62 -8.17 -3.53 4.46
CA GLU A 62 -8.12 -3.44 3.00
C GLU A 62 -7.13 -2.36 2.53
N VAL A 63 -6.25 -2.73 1.60
CA VAL A 63 -5.29 -1.83 0.97
C VAL A 63 -5.40 -1.91 -0.55
N MET A 64 -5.57 -0.75 -1.18
CA MET A 64 -5.47 -0.57 -2.61
C MET A 64 -4.37 0.45 -2.94
N VAL A 65 -3.38 0.02 -3.70
CA VAL A 65 -2.31 0.89 -4.21
C VAL A 65 -2.45 1.01 -5.71
N GLY A 66 -2.42 2.25 -6.21
CA GLY A 66 -2.54 2.60 -7.61
C GLY A 66 -1.33 2.20 -8.46
N GLU A 67 -1.22 2.84 -9.61
CA GLU A 67 -0.26 2.50 -10.66
C GLU A 67 0.98 3.41 -10.64
N GLY A 68 2.07 2.92 -11.24
CA GLY A 68 3.22 3.75 -11.62
C GLY A 68 4.03 4.31 -10.45
N LEU A 69 4.22 3.50 -9.40
CA LEU A 69 5.06 3.85 -8.24
C LEU A 69 6.45 3.23 -8.37
N GLU A 70 7.47 3.90 -7.83
CA GLU A 70 8.83 3.32 -7.82
C GLU A 70 8.97 2.27 -6.71
N GLU A 71 8.65 2.61 -5.46
CA GLU A 71 8.79 1.70 -4.31
C GLU A 71 7.51 1.60 -3.46
N VAL A 72 7.08 0.36 -3.18
CA VAL A 72 5.96 0.06 -2.28
C VAL A 72 6.38 -0.92 -1.20
N MET A 73 6.27 -0.50 0.05
CA MET A 73 6.45 -1.32 1.24
C MET A 73 5.12 -1.51 1.96
N VAL A 74 4.69 -2.75 2.10
CA VAL A 74 3.49 -3.15 2.81
C VAL A 74 3.88 -3.87 4.10
N GLY A 75 3.33 -3.42 5.23
CA GLY A 75 3.55 -3.98 6.55
C GLY A 75 2.93 -5.36 6.78
N GLU A 76 2.81 -5.74 8.04
CA GLU A 76 2.39 -7.08 8.47
C GLU A 76 0.91 -7.15 8.89
N GLY A 77 0.33 -8.35 8.75
CA GLY A 77 -0.98 -8.67 9.33
C GLY A 77 -2.17 -7.98 8.68
N LEU A 78 -2.15 -7.80 7.36
CA LEU A 78 -3.26 -7.23 6.60
C LEU A 78 -4.22 -8.34 6.12
N GLU A 79 -5.50 -8.02 5.92
CA GLU A 79 -6.43 -9.00 5.36
C GLU A 79 -6.32 -9.05 3.82
N GLU A 80 -6.48 -7.91 3.14
CA GLU A 80 -6.45 -7.83 1.68
C GLU A 80 -5.52 -6.71 1.18
N VAL A 81 -4.65 -7.05 0.23
CA VAL A 81 -3.74 -6.11 -0.44
C VAL A 81 -3.84 -6.25 -1.94
N MET A 82 -4.26 -5.18 -2.60
CA MET A 82 -4.28 -5.03 -4.05
C MET A 82 -3.26 -3.98 -4.49
N LEU A 83 -2.28 -4.41 -5.27
CA LEU A 83 -1.26 -3.55 -5.85
C LEU A 83 -1.49 -3.44 -7.35
N GLY A 84 -1.52 -2.20 -7.86
CA GLY A 84 -1.75 -1.87 -9.25
C GLY A 84 -0.63 -2.28 -10.21
N GLU A 85 -0.71 -1.76 -11.43
CA GLU A 85 0.25 -2.03 -12.50
C GLU A 85 1.45 -1.06 -12.48
N GLY A 86 2.55 -1.48 -13.10
CA GLY A 86 3.68 -0.59 -13.39
C GLY A 86 4.44 -0.09 -12.16
N LEU A 87 4.41 -0.87 -11.08
CA LEU A 87 5.26 -0.68 -9.91
C LEU A 87 6.70 -1.13 -10.24
N GLU A 88 7.76 -0.55 -9.66
CA GLU A 88 9.14 -1.05 -9.90
C GLU A 88 9.58 -2.08 -8.86
N GLU A 89 9.50 -1.73 -7.58
CA GLU A 89 9.85 -2.60 -6.44
C GLU A 89 8.70 -2.71 -5.43
N VAL A 90 8.36 -3.94 -5.06
CA VAL A 90 7.36 -4.21 -4.03
C VAL A 90 7.93 -5.15 -2.97
N MET A 91 7.82 -4.71 -1.72
CA MET A 91 8.04 -5.54 -0.54
C MET A 91 6.73 -5.72 0.21
N VAL A 92 6.29 -6.97 0.34
CA VAL A 92 5.11 -7.33 1.14
C VAL A 92 5.55 -8.05 2.40
N GLY A 93 5.07 -7.58 3.55
CA GLY A 93 5.34 -8.14 4.87
C GLY A 93 4.73 -9.52 5.10
N GLU A 94 4.68 -9.92 6.37
CA GLU A 94 4.26 -11.25 6.79
C GLU A 94 2.79 -11.31 7.22
N GLY A 95 2.19 -12.49 7.08
CA GLY A 95 0.91 -12.82 7.71
C GLY A 95 -0.32 -12.18 7.07
N LEU A 96 -0.28 -11.94 5.75
CA LEU A 96 -1.44 -11.44 5.00
C LEU A 96 -2.36 -12.58 4.54
N MET A 97 -3.66 -12.33 4.45
CA MET A 97 -4.58 -13.33 3.92
C MET A 97 -4.58 -13.36 2.40
N GLU A 98 -4.79 -12.22 1.74
CA GLU A 98 -4.84 -12.12 0.28
C GLU A 98 -3.91 -11.02 -0.25
N VAL A 99 -3.07 -11.37 -1.22
CA VAL A 99 -2.21 -10.44 -1.93
C VAL A 99 -2.42 -10.60 -3.44
N MET A 100 -2.88 -9.53 -4.08
CA MET A 100 -2.96 -9.41 -5.53
C MET A 100 -2.00 -8.36 -6.02
N VAL A 101 -1.13 -8.74 -6.96
CA VAL A 101 -0.17 -7.83 -7.58
C VAL A 101 -0.45 -7.79 -9.08
N GLY A 102 -0.61 -6.57 -9.61
CA GLY A 102 -0.83 -6.30 -11.02
C GLY A 102 0.36 -6.69 -11.91
N GLU A 103 0.25 -6.36 -13.19
CA GLU A 103 1.30 -6.59 -14.17
C GLU A 103 2.37 -5.50 -14.17
N GLY A 104 3.50 -5.77 -14.82
CA GLY A 104 4.52 -4.75 -15.07
C GLY A 104 5.47 -4.48 -13.91
N LEU A 105 5.40 -5.26 -12.83
CA LEU A 105 6.33 -5.18 -11.72
C LEU A 105 7.68 -5.83 -12.05
N GLU A 106 8.78 -5.16 -11.70
CA GLU A 106 10.15 -5.66 -11.93
C GLU A 106 10.59 -6.62 -10.83
N GLU A 107 10.38 -6.26 -9.56
CA GLU A 107 10.76 -7.09 -8.41
C GLU A 107 9.65 -7.16 -7.35
N VAL A 108 9.31 -8.37 -6.91
CA VAL A 108 8.43 -8.59 -5.75
C VAL A 108 9.09 -9.51 -4.74
N MET A 109 9.19 -9.02 -3.51
CA MET A 109 9.59 -9.81 -2.35
C MET A 109 8.38 -10.04 -1.46
N LEU A 110 8.13 -11.30 -1.16
CA LEU A 110 6.98 -11.70 -0.33
C LEU A 110 7.45 -12.26 1.00
N GLY A 111 6.89 -11.75 2.09
CA GLY A 111 7.07 -12.28 3.42
C GLY A 111 6.49 -13.68 3.60
N GLU A 112 6.74 -14.26 4.78
CA GLU A 112 6.16 -15.55 5.15
C GLU A 112 4.68 -15.42 5.57
N GLY A 113 3.95 -16.53 5.57
CA GLY A 113 2.61 -16.57 6.15
C GLY A 113 1.48 -16.00 5.29
N LEU A 114 1.71 -15.78 4.00
CA LEU A 114 0.67 -15.40 3.03
C LEU A 114 -0.24 -16.61 2.74
N GLU A 115 -1.57 -16.43 2.81
CA GLU A 115 -2.51 -17.52 2.51
C GLU A 115 -2.81 -17.65 1.00
N GLU A 116 -3.13 -16.55 0.34
CA GLU A 116 -3.41 -16.48 -1.09
C GLU A 116 -2.58 -15.37 -1.75
N VAL A 117 -1.87 -15.74 -2.83
CA VAL A 117 -1.05 -14.81 -3.61
C VAL A 117 -1.37 -14.99 -5.09
N MET A 118 -1.81 -13.90 -5.71
CA MET A 118 -2.03 -13.79 -7.15
C MET A 118 -1.07 -12.75 -7.73
N LEU A 119 -0.19 -13.20 -8.62
CA LEU A 119 0.74 -12.33 -9.32
C LEU A 119 0.32 -12.17 -10.79
N GLY A 120 0.46 -10.96 -11.31
CA GLY A 120 0.28 -10.64 -12.72
C GLY A 120 1.20 -11.46 -13.64
N GLU A 121 0.87 -11.48 -14.94
CA GLU A 121 1.64 -12.26 -15.91
C GLU A 121 3.12 -11.84 -15.93
N GLY A 122 4.03 -12.83 -15.84
CA GLY A 122 5.47 -12.60 -15.95
C GLY A 122 6.19 -12.27 -14.64
N LEU A 123 5.46 -12.16 -13.53
CA LEU A 123 6.03 -12.02 -12.20
C LEU A 123 6.40 -13.37 -11.58
N GLU A 124 7.61 -13.43 -11.04
CA GLU A 124 8.05 -14.48 -10.13
C GLU A 124 8.43 -13.81 -8.80
N ALA A 125 7.78 -14.22 -7.71
CA ALA A 125 8.15 -13.76 -6.38
C ALA A 125 9.48 -14.38 -5.93
N LEU A 126 10.29 -13.56 -5.26
CA LEU A 126 11.53 -13.94 -4.57
C LEU A 126 11.24 -14.30 -3.10
#